data_AF-A0A661M2Z2-F1
#
_entry.id   AF-A0A661M2Z2-F1
#
_cell.length_a   1.000
_cell.length_b   1.000
_cell.length_c   1.000
_cell.angle_alpha   90.00
_cell.angle_beta   90.00
_cell.angle_gamma   90.00
#
_symmetry.space_group_name_H-M   'P 1'
#
loop_
_entity.id
_entity.type
_entity.pdbx_description
1 polymer ?
#
loop_
_entity_poly.entity_id
_entity_poly.type
_entity_poly.pdbx_seq_one_letter_code
_entity_poly.pdbx_strand_id
1 'polypeptide(L)'
;MEIFLNKRAMQRLQLSVADAVEDGEIDALREDLVSVFSDDDIEEMERRIDSGDFYDFISEILDEWSGEELDELMELLETQLTDANVDLKYTALEKKDSADSNDDEEDNEDEEELVVEDDDDDD
;
A
#
# COMPACT_ATOMS: atom_id res chain seq x y z
N MET A 1 -9.93 -1.04 11.75
CA MET A 1 -9.75 -0.06 10.66
C MET A 1 -9.68 -0.87 9.39
N GLU A 2 -10.19 -0.38 8.27
CA GLU A 2 -10.12 -1.11 6.99
C GLU A 2 -9.43 -0.20 5.96
N ILE A 3 -8.42 -0.73 5.27
CA ILE A 3 -7.67 -0.03 4.24
C ILE A 3 -7.85 -0.81 2.93
N PHE A 4 -8.13 -0.09 1.84
CA PHE A 4 -8.31 -0.69 0.53
C PHE A 4 -7.26 -0.19 -0.48
N LEU A 5 -6.45 -1.11 -1.01
CA LEU A 5 -5.49 -0.81 -2.06
C LEU A 5 -6.08 -1.09 -3.44
N ASN A 6 -6.22 -0.01 -4.21
CA ASN A 6 -6.72 -0.05 -5.58
C ASN A 6 -5.74 -0.72 -6.55
N LYS A 7 -6.24 -1.13 -7.72
CA LYS A 7 -5.45 -1.79 -8.77
C LYS A 7 -4.22 -1.00 -9.21
N ARG A 8 -4.31 0.34 -9.22
CA ARG A 8 -3.18 1.21 -9.55
C ARG A 8 -2.07 1.17 -8.50
N ALA A 9 -2.44 1.17 -7.22
CA ALA A 9 -1.50 1.02 -6.11
C ALA A 9 -0.80 -0.34 -6.20
N MET A 10 -1.57 -1.40 -6.40
CA MET A 10 -1.02 -2.75 -6.56
C MET A 10 -0.09 -2.87 -7.78
N GLN A 11 -0.43 -2.27 -8.92
CA GLN A 11 0.44 -2.25 -10.11
C GLN A 11 1.75 -1.52 -9.86
N ARG A 12 1.72 -0.41 -9.10
CA ARG A 12 2.93 0.32 -8.72
C ARG A 12 3.81 -0.54 -7.84
N LEU A 13 3.25 -1.13 -6.78
CA LEU A 13 3.99 -2.05 -5.90
C LEU A 13 4.57 -3.24 -6.64
N GLN A 14 3.85 -3.79 -7.62
CA GLN A 14 4.36 -4.89 -8.42
C GLN A 14 5.62 -4.52 -9.22
N LEU A 15 5.66 -3.30 -9.79
CA LEU A 15 6.85 -2.81 -10.49
C LEU A 15 8.00 -2.60 -9.51
N SER A 16 7.74 -1.92 -8.39
CA SER A 16 8.76 -1.65 -7.38
C SER A 16 9.31 -2.94 -6.74
N VAL A 17 8.46 -3.96 -6.55
CA VAL A 17 8.90 -5.29 -6.11
C VAL A 17 9.78 -5.92 -7.18
N ALA A 18 9.39 -5.88 -8.46
CA ALA A 18 10.22 -6.44 -9.53
C ALA A 18 11.60 -5.77 -9.59
N ASP A 19 11.65 -4.45 -9.46
CA ASP A 19 12.90 -3.66 -9.43
C ASP A 19 13.71 -3.96 -8.16
N ALA A 20 13.05 -4.15 -7.01
CA ALA A 20 13.70 -4.58 -5.77
C ALA A 20 14.30 -5.98 -5.87
N VAL A 21 13.63 -6.92 -6.54
CA VAL A 21 14.12 -8.29 -6.75
C VAL A 21 15.26 -8.32 -7.78
N GLU A 22 15.13 -7.59 -8.89
CA GLU A 22 16.09 -7.62 -10.01
C GLU A 22 17.33 -6.75 -9.73
N ASP A 23 17.13 -5.52 -9.28
CA ASP A 23 18.16 -4.50 -9.14
C ASP A 23 18.51 -4.18 -7.67
N GLY A 24 17.79 -4.75 -6.70
CA GLY A 24 18.04 -4.52 -5.27
C GLY A 24 17.53 -3.17 -4.77
N GLU A 25 16.59 -2.54 -5.47
CA GLU A 25 16.02 -1.22 -5.15
C GLU A 25 15.00 -1.25 -3.99
N ILE A 26 15.40 -1.78 -2.82
CA ILE A 26 14.54 -1.88 -1.63
C ILE A 26 14.12 -0.51 -1.09
N ASP A 27 14.99 0.51 -1.20
CA ASP A 27 14.67 1.87 -0.78
C ASP A 27 13.50 2.46 -1.60
N ALA A 28 13.48 2.24 -2.91
CA ALA A 28 12.40 2.68 -3.79
C ALA A 28 11.11 1.91 -3.50
N LEU A 29 11.20 0.60 -3.29
CA LEU A 29 10.06 -0.22 -2.86
C LEU A 29 9.45 0.28 -1.55
N ARG A 30 10.26 0.65 -0.57
CA ARG A 30 9.75 1.22 0.69
C ARG A 30 9.00 2.52 0.46
N GLU A 31 9.56 3.44 -0.32
CA GLU A 31 8.89 4.72 -0.62
C GLU A 31 7.57 4.50 -1.36
N ASP A 32 7.54 3.59 -2.33
CA ASP A 32 6.32 3.24 -3.05
C ASP A 32 5.29 2.55 -2.16
N LEU A 33 5.71 1.69 -1.23
CA LEU A 33 4.85 1.02 -0.26
C LEU A 33 4.25 1.97 0.76
N VAL A 34 4.99 2.99 1.19
CA VAL A 34 4.40 4.04 2.04
C VAL A 34 3.44 4.90 1.24
N SER A 35 3.79 5.25 -0.01
CA SER A 35 3.00 6.12 -0.87
C SER A 35 1.64 5.54 -1.29
N VAL A 36 1.36 4.25 -1.07
CA VAL A 36 0.03 3.68 -1.35
C VAL A 36 -0.98 3.91 -0.22
N PHE A 37 -0.52 4.31 0.96
CA PHE A 37 -1.37 4.64 2.11
C PHE A 37 -1.58 6.15 2.18
N SER A 38 -2.78 6.58 2.60
CA SER A 38 -3.07 8.00 2.82
C SER A 38 -2.39 8.49 4.10
N ASP A 39 -2.09 9.79 4.20
CA ASP A 39 -1.53 10.35 5.44
C ASP A 39 -2.42 10.07 6.67
N ASP A 40 -3.75 10.16 6.52
CA ASP A 40 -4.71 9.78 7.58
C ASP A 40 -4.59 8.30 7.97
N ASP A 41 -4.37 7.40 7.00
CA ASP A 41 -4.20 5.97 7.27
C ASP A 41 -2.90 5.74 8.06
N ILE A 42 -1.83 6.43 7.66
CA ILE A 42 -0.51 6.37 8.31
C ILE A 42 -0.62 6.86 9.76
N GLU A 43 -1.18 8.04 10.01
CA GLU A 43 -1.33 8.60 11.36
C GLU A 43 -2.15 7.67 12.28
N GLU A 44 -3.19 7.05 11.73
CA GLU A 44 -4.05 6.13 12.46
C GLU A 44 -3.37 4.77 12.70
N MET A 45 -2.53 4.30 11.77
CA MET A 45 -1.70 3.11 11.96
C MET A 45 -0.63 3.34 13.03
N GLU A 46 0.07 4.48 13.01
CA GLU A 46 1.10 4.84 13.99
C GLU A 46 0.59 4.86 15.44
N ARG A 47 -0.70 5.14 15.64
CA ARG A 47 -1.35 5.06 16.97
C ARG A 47 -1.62 3.64 17.45
N ARG A 48 -1.63 2.66 16.54
CA ARG A 48 -2.01 1.26 16.78
C ARG A 48 -0.82 0.31 16.77
N ILE A 49 0.14 0.52 15.87
CA ILE A 49 1.35 -0.30 15.75
C ILE A 49 2.30 -0.05 16.94
N ASP A 50 2.99 -1.10 17.39
CA ASP A 50 3.94 -1.02 18.53
C ASP A 50 5.22 -0.22 18.19
N SER A 51 5.59 -0.13 16.89
CA SER A 51 6.76 0.63 16.44
C SER A 51 6.59 2.14 16.68
N GLY A 52 5.36 2.66 16.65
CA GLY A 52 5.03 4.07 16.78
C GLY A 52 5.44 4.96 15.60
N ASP A 53 5.99 4.36 14.53
CA ASP A 53 6.39 5.00 13.28
C ASP A 53 6.13 4.02 12.13
N PHE A 54 5.46 4.50 11.07
CA PHE A 54 5.05 3.65 9.95
C PHE A 54 6.22 3.29 9.03
N TYR A 55 7.22 4.16 8.89
CA TYR A 55 8.42 3.86 8.09
C TYR A 55 9.27 2.77 8.73
N ASP A 56 9.42 2.80 10.07
CA ASP A 56 10.08 1.72 10.81
C ASP A 56 9.30 0.40 10.66
N PHE A 57 7.97 0.43 10.78
CA PHE A 57 7.11 -0.74 10.57
C PHE A 57 7.29 -1.37 9.19
N ILE A 58 7.25 -0.56 8.13
CA ILE A 58 7.47 -1.06 6.76
C ILE A 58 8.90 -1.58 6.59
N SER A 59 9.89 -0.94 7.22
CA SER A 59 11.27 -1.41 7.16
C SER A 59 11.44 -2.77 7.85
N GLU A 60 10.76 -3.01 8.97
CA GLU A 60 10.74 -4.31 9.65
C GLU A 60 10.14 -5.41 8.76
N ILE A 61 9.06 -5.11 8.03
CA ILE A 61 8.44 -6.03 7.08
C ILE A 61 9.40 -6.34 5.91
N LEU A 62 10.06 -5.31 5.36
CA LEU A 62 11.00 -5.49 4.26
C LEU A 62 12.26 -6.26 4.67
N ASP A 63 12.69 -6.15 5.93
CA ASP A 63 13.78 -6.95 6.50
C ASP A 63 13.38 -8.43 6.68
N GLU A 64 12.09 -8.72 6.89
CA GLU A 64 11.56 -10.09 6.99
C GLU A 64 11.26 -10.70 5.61
N TRP A 65 10.89 -9.86 4.63
CA TRP A 65 10.60 -10.30 3.27
C TRP A 65 11.80 -10.94 2.60
N SER A 66 11.58 -12.11 1.99
CA SER A 66 12.65 -12.87 1.31
C SER A 66 13.20 -12.18 0.05
N GLY A 67 12.47 -11.20 -0.48
CA GLY A 67 12.79 -10.57 -1.77
C GLY A 67 12.38 -11.42 -2.97
N GLU A 68 11.40 -12.31 -2.85
CA GLU A 68 11.00 -13.22 -3.93
C GLU A 68 9.75 -12.74 -4.68
N GLU A 69 8.65 -12.47 -3.99
CA GLU A 69 7.36 -12.19 -4.62
C GLU A 69 6.55 -11.11 -3.89
N LEU A 70 5.69 -10.39 -4.63
CA LEU A 70 4.76 -9.40 -4.05
C LEU A 70 3.73 -10.06 -3.12
N ASP A 71 3.24 -11.27 -3.45
CA ASP A 71 2.23 -11.94 -2.63
C ASP A 71 2.77 -12.22 -1.21
N GLU A 72 4.02 -12.67 -1.09
CA GLU A 72 4.67 -12.85 0.21
C GLU A 72 4.75 -11.53 0.99
N LEU A 73 5.15 -10.44 0.33
CA LEU A 73 5.21 -9.12 0.95
C LEU A 73 3.82 -8.68 1.48
N MET A 74 2.77 -8.93 0.70
CA MET A 74 1.40 -8.61 1.09
C MET A 74 0.91 -9.47 2.25
N GLU A 75 1.25 -10.77 2.28
CA GLU A 75 0.93 -11.67 3.40
C GLU A 75 1.59 -11.24 4.71
N LEU A 76 2.86 -10.82 4.65
CA LEU A 76 3.59 -10.29 5.82
C LEU A 76 2.94 -8.99 6.33
N LEU A 77 2.62 -8.09 5.41
CA LEU A 77 1.96 -6.82 5.71
C LEU A 77 0.57 -7.03 6.33
N GLU A 78 -0.25 -7.91 5.75
CA GLU A 78 -1.59 -8.25 6.26
C GLU A 78 -1.52 -8.86 7.67
N THR A 79 -0.56 -9.75 7.92
CA THR A 79 -0.35 -10.37 9.24
C THR A 79 -0.04 -9.30 10.29
N GLN A 80 0.93 -8.45 10.02
CA GLN A 80 1.36 -7.41 10.95
C GLN A 80 0.27 -6.34 11.17
N LEU A 81 -0.47 -5.97 10.12
CA LEU A 81 -1.60 -5.04 10.24
C LEU A 81 -2.77 -5.65 11.03
N THR A 82 -3.00 -6.96 10.89
CA THR A 82 -4.03 -7.67 11.67
C THR A 82 -3.73 -7.62 13.16
N ASP A 83 -2.47 -7.78 13.56
CA ASP A 83 -2.03 -7.61 14.96
C ASP A 83 -2.29 -6.18 15.47
N ALA A 84 -2.18 -5.17 14.59
CA ALA A 84 -2.55 -3.78 14.86
C ALA A 84 -4.07 -3.50 14.75
N ASN A 85 -4.90 -4.52 14.54
CA ASN A 85 -6.35 -4.42 14.38
C ASN A 85 -6.76 -3.55 13.16
N VAL A 86 -5.96 -3.66 12.09
CA VAL A 86 -6.16 -3.07 10.76
C VAL A 86 -6.39 -4.20 9.75
N ASP A 87 -7.49 -4.11 9.00
CA ASP A 87 -7.87 -5.05 7.95
C ASP A 87 -7.38 -4.48 6.61
N LEU A 88 -6.47 -5.19 5.95
CA LEU A 88 -5.93 -4.78 4.65
C LEU A 88 -6.63 -5.55 3.54
N LYS A 89 -7.30 -4.83 2.65
CA LYS A 89 -7.90 -5.38 1.43
C LYS A 89 -7.19 -4.81 0.22
N TYR A 90 -7.02 -5.60 -0.82
CA TYR A 90 -6.39 -5.16 -2.05
C TYR A 90 -6.98 -5.86 -3.25
N THR A 91 -7.02 -5.14 -4.38
CA THR A 91 -7.42 -5.78 -5.64
C THR A 91 -6.30 -6.70 -6.10
N ALA A 92 -6.52 -8.01 -6.12
CA ALA A 92 -5.59 -8.95 -6.70
C ALA A 92 -5.30 -8.55 -8.16
N LEU A 93 -4.02 -8.31 -8.48
CA LEU A 93 -3.61 -8.24 -9.88
C LEU A 93 -3.89 -9.61 -10.47
N GLU A 94 -4.54 -9.68 -11.63
CA GLU A 94 -4.87 -10.94 -12.30
C GLU A 94 -3.58 -11.72 -12.65
N LYS A 95 -2.98 -12.38 -11.67
CA LYS A 95 -2.04 -13.47 -11.86
C LYS A 95 -2.89 -14.62 -12.38
N LYS A 96 -2.81 -14.83 -13.70
CA LYS A 96 -3.23 -16.08 -14.32
C LYS A 96 -2.60 -17.21 -13.50
N ASP A 97 -3.44 -18.02 -12.84
CA ASP A 97 -3.11 -19.17 -11.99
C ASP A 97 -2.85 -18.89 -10.49
N SER A 98 -3.88 -18.52 -9.73
CA SER A 98 -4.37 -19.37 -8.63
C SER A 98 -5.73 -18.90 -8.14
N ALA A 99 -6.64 -19.85 -8.00
CA ALA A 99 -7.97 -19.64 -7.48
C ALA A 99 -7.95 -19.73 -5.95
N ASP A 100 -8.22 -18.63 -5.25
CA ASP A 100 -9.06 -18.64 -4.04
C ASP A 100 -9.54 -17.21 -3.69
N SER A 101 -10.87 -17.09 -3.55
CA SER A 101 -11.69 -16.17 -2.73
C SER A 101 -11.36 -14.66 -2.67
N ASN A 102 -12.30 -13.71 -2.75
CA ASN A 102 -13.75 -13.67 -2.88
C ASN A 102 -14.11 -12.17 -3.03
N ASP A 103 -14.93 -11.84 -4.03
CA ASP A 103 -15.93 -10.75 -4.06
C ASP A 103 -15.67 -9.48 -3.21
N ASP A 104 -15.34 -8.36 -3.87
CA ASP A 104 -16.06 -7.10 -3.65
C ASP A 104 -15.93 -6.22 -4.91
N GLU A 105 -17.02 -6.18 -5.69
CA GLU A 105 -17.28 -5.17 -6.72
C GLU A 105 -17.55 -3.84 -6.01
N GLU A 106 -16.62 -2.88 -5.94
CA GLU A 106 -16.97 -1.45 -6.04
C GLU A 106 -15.85 -0.66 -6.76
N ASP A 107 -16.20 -0.29 -7.98
CA ASP A 107 -15.60 0.76 -8.81
C ASP A 107 -15.69 2.09 -8.05
N ASN A 108 -14.63 2.53 -7.38
CA ASN A 108 -14.51 3.91 -6.92
C ASN A 108 -13.73 4.72 -7.96
N GLU A 109 -14.50 5.36 -8.84
CA GLU A 109 -14.08 6.47 -9.68
C GLU A 109 -13.65 7.64 -8.78
N ASP A 110 -12.41 7.65 -8.31
CA ASP A 110 -11.82 8.80 -7.62
C ASP A 110 -11.58 9.93 -8.65
N GLU A 111 -12.66 10.69 -8.91
CA GLU A 111 -12.62 12.00 -9.54
C GLU A 111 -12.03 13.00 -8.54
N GLU A 112 -10.70 13.17 -8.56
CA GLU A 112 -10.04 14.33 -7.95
C GLU A 112 -10.53 15.62 -8.65
N GLU A 113 -11.62 16.20 -8.14
CA GLU A 113 -12.09 17.54 -8.47
C GLU A 113 -11.07 18.55 -7.95
N LEU A 114 -10.09 18.90 -8.80
CA LEU A 114 -9.16 20.00 -8.57
C LEU A 114 -9.94 21.32 -8.50
N VAL A 115 -10.30 21.72 -7.28
CA VAL A 115 -10.85 23.04 -6.97
C VAL A 115 -9.74 24.08 -7.17
N VAL A 116 -9.70 24.71 -8.34
CA VAL A 116 -8.91 25.94 -8.55
C VAL A 116 -9.70 27.13 -8.01
N GLU A 117 -9.52 27.44 -6.72
CA GLU A 117 -9.81 28.77 -6.19
C GLU A 117 -8.68 29.70 -6.69
N ASP A 118 -8.89 30.32 -7.84
CA ASP A 118 -8.14 31.51 -8.26
C ASP A 118 -8.83 32.72 -7.62
N ASP A 119 -8.32 33.11 -6.45
CA ASP A 119 -8.68 34.33 -5.73
C ASP A 119 -8.13 35.54 -6.49
N ASP A 120 -9.05 36.44 -6.86
CA ASP A 120 -8.86 37.80 -7.39
C ASP A 120 -7.59 38.51 -6.87
N ASP A 121 -6.72 39.00 -7.77
CA ASP A 121 -6.08 40.31 -7.60
C ASP A 121 -5.63 40.92 -8.96
N ASP A 122 -5.90 42.23 -9.12
CA ASP A 122 -5.31 43.23 -10.04
C ASP A 122 -6.16 43.71 -11.25
N ASP A 123 -7.06 44.70 -11.01
CA ASP A 123 -7.07 46.06 -11.65
C ASP A 123 -7.98 47.07 -10.89
#